data_AF-A0A852BWQ3-F1
#
_entry.id   AF-A0A852BWQ3-F1
#
_cell.length_a   1.000
_cell.length_b   1.000
_cell.length_c   1.000
_cell.angle_alpha   90.00
_cell.angle_beta   90.00
_cell.angle_gamma   90.00
#
_symmetry.space_group_name_H-M   'P 1'
#
loop_
_entity.id
_entity.type
_entity.pdbx_description
1 polymer ?
#
loop_
_entity_poly.entity_id
_entity_poly.type
_entity_poly.pdbx_seq_one_letter_code
_entity_poly.pdbx_strand_id
1 'polypeptide(L)'
;QGTGPQGHAPPPLPLLAGTGSSDVVCDLLGVKGKEILYMGDHIFGDILKSKKRQGWRTFLVVPELARELQVWTEKSELFEELRSLDLFLAELYQYLDSGSSERPDISSIKHRIQRVTHEMDMCYGKMGSLFRCGSRQTLFASQLMRYADLYAASFLNFLYYPFSYLFRAPPVLMAHESTVEHSRPDAGEMGTGLSAWLARRGQAGQQVGGTGLEHLLAWECQHRVHCPLSHSPLSQAAGGLQDSSGEEDDDGEA
;
A
#
# COMPACT_ATOMS: atom_id res chain seq x y z
N GLN A 1 57.47 6.78 21.65
CA GLN A 1 56.09 6.99 21.19
C GLN A 1 56.01 6.44 19.76
N GLY A 2 55.63 5.17 19.61
CA GLY A 2 55.45 4.54 18.30
C GLY A 2 53.96 4.40 18.05
N THR A 3 53.37 5.30 17.27
CA THR A 3 52.00 5.17 16.79
C THR A 3 51.99 4.19 15.63
N GLY A 4 51.60 2.94 15.90
CA GLY A 4 51.33 1.95 14.86
C GLY A 4 50.12 2.35 14.01
N PRO A 5 50.06 1.94 12.73
CA PRO A 5 48.95 2.28 11.85
C PRO A 5 47.68 1.57 12.34
N GLN A 6 46.60 2.35 12.50
CA GLN A 6 45.26 1.82 12.74
C GLN A 6 44.85 1.02 11.51
N GLY A 7 44.87 -0.30 11.62
CA GLY A 7 44.34 -1.19 10.60
C GLY A 7 42.83 -0.97 10.51
N HIS A 8 42.38 -0.32 9.42
CA HIS A 8 40.99 -0.39 9.02
C HIS A 8 40.67 -1.86 8.72
N ALA A 9 39.81 -2.46 9.53
CA ALA A 9 39.30 -3.80 9.27
C ALA A 9 38.66 -3.82 7.87
N PRO A 10 38.97 -4.82 7.03
CA PRO A 10 38.34 -4.95 5.72
C PRO A 10 36.82 -5.11 5.88
N PRO A 11 36.00 -4.63 4.93
CA PRO A 11 34.56 -4.86 4.96
C PRO A 11 34.30 -6.37 5.01
N PRO A 12 33.36 -6.83 5.84
CA PRO A 12 33.07 -8.25 5.93
C PRO A 12 32.67 -8.79 4.56
N LEU A 13 33.37 -9.84 4.12
CA LEU A 13 33.05 -10.57 2.90
C LEU A 13 31.63 -11.15 3.01
N PRO A 14 30.86 -11.24 1.90
CA PRO A 14 29.55 -11.87 1.91
C PRO A 14 29.71 -13.36 2.21
N LEU A 15 29.55 -13.72 3.49
CA LEU A 15 29.52 -15.08 3.99
C LEU A 15 28.09 -15.62 3.81
N LEU A 16 27.97 -16.79 3.17
CA LEU A 16 26.72 -17.53 3.11
C LEU A 16 26.49 -18.18 4.49
N ALA A 17 25.83 -17.44 5.39
CA ALA A 17 25.53 -17.92 6.73
C ALA A 17 24.25 -18.78 6.72
N GLY A 18 24.36 -20.07 7.04
CA GLY A 18 23.22 -20.96 7.26
C GLY A 18 22.69 -20.86 8.70
N THR A 19 21.37 -20.64 8.82
CA THR A 19 20.59 -20.55 10.09
C THR A 19 21.25 -19.75 11.21
N GLY A 20 21.09 -18.42 11.19
CA GLY A 20 21.46 -17.51 12.28
C GLY A 20 20.25 -16.79 12.90
N SER A 21 20.44 -16.16 14.06
CA SER A 21 19.43 -15.25 14.65
C SER A 21 19.45 -13.89 13.92
N SER A 22 18.33 -13.16 13.95
CA SER A 22 18.28 -11.77 13.50
C SER A 22 19.28 -10.86 14.24
N ASP A 23 19.65 -11.22 15.47
CA ASP A 23 20.65 -10.48 16.27
C ASP A 23 22.03 -10.54 15.60
N VAL A 24 22.39 -11.70 15.04
CA VAL A 24 23.66 -11.91 14.33
C VAL A 24 23.75 -11.00 13.10
N VAL A 25 22.62 -10.74 12.43
CA VAL A 25 22.56 -9.83 11.28
C VAL A 25 22.82 -8.40 11.72
N CYS A 26 22.21 -7.95 12.82
CA CYS A 26 22.46 -6.62 13.38
C CYS A 26 23.92 -6.47 13.82
N ASP A 27 24.48 -7.47 14.50
CA ASP A 27 25.86 -7.44 15.01
C ASP A 27 26.89 -7.45 13.88
N LEU A 28 26.66 -8.26 12.84
CA LEU A 28 27.57 -8.37 11.69
C LEU A 28 27.58 -7.10 10.84
N LEU A 29 26.42 -6.47 10.67
CA LEU A 29 26.27 -5.24 9.89
C LEU A 29 26.53 -3.97 10.71
N GLY A 30 26.56 -4.06 12.04
CA GLY A 30 26.75 -2.92 12.93
C GLY A 30 25.61 -1.89 12.89
N VAL A 31 24.41 -2.30 12.49
CA VAL A 31 23.24 -1.43 12.32
C VAL A 31 22.15 -1.71 13.36
N LYS A 32 21.36 -0.70 13.71
CA LYS A 32 20.21 -0.87 14.60
C LYS A 32 18.98 -1.33 13.80
N GLY A 33 18.04 -1.99 14.48
CA GLY A 33 16.84 -2.51 13.83
C GLY A 33 16.05 -1.50 12.99
N LYS A 34 15.95 -0.24 13.43
CA LYS A 34 15.22 0.82 12.69
C LYS A 34 15.88 1.22 11.36
N GLU A 35 17.14 0.87 11.16
CA GLU A 35 17.91 1.14 9.93
C GLU A 35 17.79 -0.02 8.93
N ILE A 36 17.22 -1.14 9.34
CA ILE A 36 16.97 -2.31 8.49
C ILE A 36 15.52 -2.25 7.98
N LEU A 37 15.36 -2.30 6.66
CA LEU A 37 14.09 -2.57 5.99
C LEU A 37 14.05 -4.03 5.57
N TYR A 38 13.22 -4.82 6.24
CA TYR A 38 13.02 -6.22 5.92
C TYR A 38 11.82 -6.40 5.00
N MET A 39 12.04 -7.09 3.88
CA MET A 39 11.01 -7.38 2.88
C MET A 39 10.68 -8.87 2.90
N GLY A 40 9.40 -9.20 2.92
CA GLY A 40 8.92 -10.58 2.89
C GLY A 40 7.45 -10.65 2.51
N ASP A 41 6.94 -11.85 2.32
CA ASP A 41 5.56 -12.15 1.94
C ASP A 41 4.78 -12.85 3.06
N HIS A 42 5.48 -13.40 4.07
CA HIS A 42 4.83 -14.10 5.16
C HIS A 42 4.55 -13.17 6.36
N ILE A 43 3.30 -12.70 6.46
CA ILE A 43 2.88 -11.72 7.49
C ILE A 43 3.27 -12.10 8.94
N PHE A 44 3.22 -13.39 9.30
CA PHE A 44 3.58 -13.84 10.65
C PHE A 44 5.07 -14.08 10.83
N GLY A 45 5.71 -14.75 9.87
CA GLY A 45 7.12 -15.12 9.97
C GLY A 45 8.03 -13.92 9.81
N ASP A 46 7.72 -13.09 8.82
CA ASP A 46 8.62 -12.07 8.33
C ASP A 46 8.33 -10.72 8.95
N ILE A 47 7.06 -10.34 8.98
CA ILE A 47 6.65 -9.01 9.42
C ILE A 47 6.44 -8.98 10.94
N LEU A 48 5.56 -9.84 11.46
CA LEU A 48 5.16 -9.79 12.87
C LEU A 48 6.34 -10.04 13.82
N LYS A 49 7.18 -11.05 13.53
CA LYS A 49 8.33 -11.39 14.38
C LYS A 49 9.41 -10.31 14.31
N SER A 50 9.77 -9.84 13.12
CA SER A 50 10.81 -8.82 12.94
C SER A 50 10.40 -7.49 13.57
N LYS A 51 9.13 -7.09 13.42
CA LYS A 51 8.60 -5.87 14.02
C LYS A 51 8.57 -5.93 15.54
N LYS A 52 8.03 -7.02 16.12
CA LYS A 52 7.83 -7.12 17.58
C LYS A 52 9.12 -7.41 18.34
N ARG A 53 10.02 -8.26 17.81
CA ARG A 53 11.24 -8.67 18.53
C ARG A 53 12.38 -7.69 18.35
N GLN A 54 12.55 -7.17 17.13
CA GLN A 54 13.76 -6.44 16.74
C GLN A 54 13.49 -4.97 16.38
N GLY A 55 12.23 -4.55 16.27
CA GLY A 55 11.87 -3.19 15.89
C GLY A 55 12.30 -2.83 14.47
N TRP A 56 12.41 -3.83 13.58
CA TRP A 56 12.79 -3.63 12.19
C TRP A 56 11.72 -2.84 11.43
N ARG A 57 12.14 -2.11 10.40
CA ARG A 57 11.19 -1.55 9.42
C ARG A 57 10.75 -2.68 8.50
N THR A 58 9.48 -2.72 8.14
CA THR A 58 8.89 -3.88 7.47
C THR A 58 8.17 -3.50 6.19
N PHE A 59 8.40 -4.28 5.13
CA PHE A 59 7.72 -4.18 3.85
C PHE A 59 7.08 -5.53 3.52
N LEU A 60 5.74 -5.56 3.40
CA LEU A 60 5.03 -6.78 3.01
C LEU A 60 4.75 -6.78 1.50
N VAL A 61 5.20 -7.82 0.83
CA VAL A 61 4.81 -8.13 -0.55
C VAL A 61 3.50 -8.93 -0.51
N VAL A 62 2.46 -8.44 -1.18
CA VAL A 62 1.15 -9.11 -1.30
C VAL A 62 0.80 -9.24 -2.77
N PRO A 63 1.21 -10.32 -3.46
CA PRO A 63 1.01 -10.47 -4.91
C PRO A 63 -0.46 -10.34 -5.35
N GLU A 64 -1.39 -10.80 -4.51
CA GLU A 64 -2.84 -10.74 -4.74
C GLU A 64 -3.36 -9.29 -4.81
N LEU A 65 -2.63 -8.33 -4.26
CA LEU A 65 -3.00 -6.91 -4.24
C LEU A 65 -3.22 -6.35 -5.64
N ALA A 66 -2.47 -6.81 -6.65
CA ALA A 66 -2.63 -6.34 -8.02
C ALA A 66 -4.04 -6.64 -8.56
N ARG A 67 -4.53 -7.87 -8.36
CA ARG A 67 -5.88 -8.28 -8.75
C ARG A 67 -6.94 -7.62 -7.90
N GLU A 68 -6.70 -7.50 -6.59
CA GLU A 68 -7.60 -6.83 -5.64
C GLU A 68 -7.85 -5.37 -6.04
N LEU A 69 -6.80 -4.62 -6.39
CA LEU A 69 -6.90 -3.23 -6.83
C LEU A 69 -7.69 -3.07 -8.15
N GLN A 70 -7.51 -4.01 -9.08
CA GLN A 70 -8.26 -4.03 -10.32
C GLN A 70 -9.77 -4.18 -10.04
N VAL A 71 -10.15 -5.23 -9.32
CA VAL A 71 -11.57 -5.48 -8.97
C VAL A 71 -12.14 -4.33 -8.14
N TRP A 72 -11.35 -3.79 -7.20
CA TRP A 72 -11.74 -2.65 -6.37
C TRP A 72 -12.09 -1.42 -7.21
N THR A 73 -11.32 -1.15 -8.26
CA THR A 73 -11.55 -0.01 -9.15
C THR A 73 -12.77 -0.24 -10.03
N GLU A 74 -12.86 -1.43 -10.65
CA GLU A 74 -13.95 -1.81 -11.56
C GLU A 74 -15.32 -1.93 -10.86
N LYS A 75 -15.32 -2.32 -9.58
CA LYS A 75 -16.54 -2.59 -8.79
C LYS A 75 -16.79 -1.55 -7.69
N SER A 76 -16.20 -0.35 -7.83
CA SER A 76 -16.35 0.75 -6.88
C SER A 76 -17.81 1.14 -6.63
N GLU A 77 -18.69 1.00 -7.62
CA GLU A 77 -20.13 1.26 -7.50
C GLU A 77 -20.83 0.40 -6.44
N LEU A 78 -20.48 -0.89 -6.34
CA LEU A 78 -21.06 -1.80 -5.33
C LEU A 78 -20.64 -1.40 -3.92
N PHE A 79 -19.39 -0.95 -3.77
CA PHE A 79 -18.89 -0.47 -2.48
C PHE A 79 -19.57 0.83 -2.08
N GLU A 80 -19.77 1.74 -3.03
CA GLU A 80 -20.46 3.00 -2.80
C GLU A 80 -21.94 2.78 -2.45
N GLU A 81 -22.60 1.83 -3.10
CA GLU A 81 -23.96 1.42 -2.73
C GLU A 81 -23.99 0.88 -1.30
N LEU A 82 -23.06 -0.02 -0.94
CA LEU A 82 -22.98 -0.57 0.42
C LEU A 82 -22.79 0.53 1.47
N ARG A 83 -21.90 1.49 1.19
CA ARG A 83 -21.68 2.68 2.03
C ARG A 83 -22.95 3.52 2.18
N SER A 84 -23.69 3.72 1.09
CA SER A 84 -24.94 4.49 1.11
C SER A 84 -26.02 3.83 1.98
N LEU A 85 -26.09 2.50 1.97
CA LEU A 85 -27.02 1.72 2.79
C LEU A 85 -26.65 1.77 4.28
N ASP A 86 -25.36 1.70 4.61
CA ASP A 86 -24.87 1.84 5.98
C ASP A 86 -25.15 3.26 6.54
N LEU A 87 -25.00 4.30 5.71
CA LEU A 87 -25.35 5.68 6.09
C LEU A 87 -26.86 5.85 6.28
N PHE A 88 -27.67 5.35 5.35
CA PHE A 88 -29.13 5.41 5.46
C PHE A 88 -29.62 4.67 6.72
N LEU A 89 -29.00 3.54 7.04
CA LEU A 89 -29.27 2.82 8.28
C LEU A 89 -28.96 3.69 9.50
N ALA A 90 -27.81 4.38 9.52
CA ALA A 90 -27.46 5.28 10.61
C ALA A 90 -28.46 6.44 10.76
N GLU A 91 -28.92 7.03 9.65
CA GLU A 91 -29.92 8.11 9.63
C GLU A 91 -31.27 7.68 10.19
N LEU A 92 -31.71 6.45 9.92
CA LEU A 92 -32.95 5.91 10.50
C LEU A 92 -32.89 5.77 12.02
N TYR A 93 -31.70 5.50 12.55
CA TYR A 93 -31.48 5.34 13.99
C TYR A 93 -31.13 6.65 14.72
N GLN A 94 -30.83 7.73 13.99
CA GLN A 94 -30.26 8.95 14.59
C GLN A 94 -31.17 9.64 15.61
N TYR A 95 -32.49 9.55 15.43
CA TYR A 95 -33.49 10.21 16.29
C TYR A 95 -34.14 9.26 17.31
N LEU A 96 -33.74 7.98 17.31
CA LEU A 96 -34.25 7.01 18.28
C LEU A 96 -33.47 7.14 19.58
N ASP A 97 -34.11 7.65 20.61
CA ASP A 97 -33.55 7.74 21.95
C ASP A 97 -33.97 6.53 22.82
N SER A 98 -33.42 6.45 24.03
CA SER A 98 -33.74 5.39 25.00
C SER A 98 -35.22 5.37 25.45
N GLY A 99 -36.01 6.40 25.12
CA GLY A 99 -37.44 6.51 25.41
C GLY A 99 -38.34 6.07 24.25
N SER A 100 -37.78 5.91 23.06
CA SER A 100 -38.53 5.50 21.87
C SER A 100 -38.97 4.02 21.94
N SER A 101 -40.28 3.79 21.77
CA SER A 101 -40.87 2.44 21.67
C SER A 101 -40.93 1.96 20.21
N GLU A 102 -40.82 2.88 19.26
CA GLU A 102 -40.87 2.59 17.83
C GLU A 102 -39.55 1.96 17.36
N ARG A 103 -39.67 0.81 16.69
CA ARG A 103 -38.55 0.14 16.04
C ARG A 103 -38.79 0.20 14.54
N PRO A 104 -37.94 0.90 13.75
CA PRO A 104 -38.11 0.93 12.32
C PRO A 104 -37.93 -0.48 11.74
N ASP A 105 -38.71 -0.82 10.71
CA ASP A 105 -38.52 -2.07 9.98
C ASP A 105 -37.31 -1.95 9.05
N ILE A 106 -36.24 -2.65 9.39
CA ILE A 106 -34.95 -2.61 8.67
C ILE A 106 -34.75 -3.90 7.86
N SER A 107 -35.75 -4.77 7.79
CA SER A 107 -35.61 -6.08 7.16
C SER A 107 -35.20 -5.96 5.69
N SER A 108 -35.82 -5.03 4.97
CA SER A 108 -35.52 -4.73 3.56
C SER A 108 -34.09 -4.23 3.35
N ILE A 109 -33.63 -3.30 4.20
CA ILE A 109 -32.29 -2.70 4.13
C ILE A 109 -31.23 -3.74 4.48
N LYS A 110 -31.45 -4.52 5.53
CA LYS A 110 -30.55 -5.63 5.92
C LYS A 110 -30.41 -6.65 4.79
N HIS A 111 -31.51 -7.03 4.14
CA HIS A 111 -31.45 -7.92 2.99
C HIS A 111 -30.73 -7.29 1.79
N ARG A 112 -30.89 -5.98 1.56
CA ARG A 112 -30.13 -5.28 0.50
C ARG A 112 -28.64 -5.28 0.80
N ILE A 113 -28.22 -4.94 2.02
CA ILE A 113 -26.82 -4.98 2.47
C ILE A 113 -26.23 -6.38 2.28
N GLN A 114 -26.93 -7.43 2.69
CA GLN A 114 -26.49 -8.81 2.53
C GLN A 114 -26.30 -9.20 1.05
N ARG A 115 -27.25 -8.80 0.19
CA ARG A 115 -27.17 -9.06 -1.25
C ARG A 115 -25.98 -8.35 -1.88
N VAL A 116 -25.82 -7.05 -1.62
CA VAL A 116 -24.71 -6.24 -2.18
C VAL A 116 -23.37 -6.75 -1.68
N THR A 117 -23.27 -7.10 -0.39
CA THR A 117 -22.07 -7.72 0.20
C THR A 117 -21.72 -9.02 -0.53
N HIS A 118 -22.70 -9.90 -0.74
CA HIS A 118 -22.47 -11.15 -1.44
C HIS A 118 -22.03 -10.93 -2.90
N GLU A 119 -22.70 -10.03 -3.62
CA GLU A 119 -22.37 -9.69 -5.00
C GLU A 119 -20.94 -9.12 -5.12
N MET A 120 -20.57 -8.23 -4.21
CA MET A 120 -19.22 -7.67 -4.13
C MET A 120 -18.18 -8.76 -3.86
N ASP A 121 -18.40 -9.62 -2.85
CA ASP A 121 -17.46 -10.69 -2.51
C ASP A 121 -17.27 -11.68 -3.67
N MET A 122 -18.34 -12.00 -4.40
CA MET A 122 -18.26 -12.89 -5.57
C MET A 122 -17.43 -12.32 -6.72
N CYS A 123 -17.21 -11.00 -6.79
CA CYS A 123 -16.32 -10.40 -7.79
C CYS A 123 -14.84 -10.77 -7.55
N TYR A 124 -14.44 -10.99 -6.30
CA TYR A 124 -13.07 -11.37 -5.93
C TYR A 124 -12.86 -12.90 -6.03
N GLY A 125 -13.89 -13.66 -5.69
CA GLY A 125 -13.93 -15.12 -5.80
C GLY A 125 -14.85 -15.74 -4.76
N LYS A 126 -14.87 -17.07 -4.67
CA LYS A 126 -15.77 -17.79 -3.74
C LYS A 126 -15.58 -17.42 -2.26
N MET A 127 -14.37 -17.00 -1.88
CA MET A 127 -14.04 -16.62 -0.51
C MET A 127 -14.02 -15.10 -0.28
N GLY A 128 -14.41 -14.29 -1.28
CA GLY A 128 -14.36 -12.84 -1.18
C GLY A 128 -12.96 -12.26 -1.34
N SER A 129 -12.82 -11.00 -0.90
CA SER A 129 -11.55 -10.27 -0.90
C SER A 129 -10.65 -10.72 0.26
N LEU A 130 -9.34 -10.69 0.03
CA LEU A 130 -8.33 -10.90 1.07
C LEU A 130 -8.44 -9.85 2.19
N PHE A 131 -8.88 -8.64 1.84
CA PHE A 131 -8.87 -7.49 2.76
C PHE A 131 -10.20 -7.26 3.47
N ARG A 132 -11.33 -7.68 2.87
CA ARG A 132 -12.66 -7.35 3.40
C ARG A 132 -13.76 -8.34 2.99
N CYS A 133 -14.85 -8.27 3.73
CA CYS A 133 -16.16 -8.86 3.41
C CYS A 133 -17.21 -7.74 3.62
N GLY A 134 -17.76 -7.22 2.54
CA GLY A 134 -18.61 -6.02 2.60
C GLY A 134 -17.87 -4.81 3.19
N SER A 135 -18.47 -4.18 4.20
CA SER A 135 -17.89 -3.04 4.93
C SER A 135 -16.92 -3.45 6.04
N ARG A 136 -16.74 -4.77 6.29
CA ARG A 136 -15.91 -5.28 7.39
C ARG A 136 -14.55 -5.75 6.88
N GLN A 137 -13.49 -5.33 7.56
CA GLN A 137 -12.13 -5.77 7.27
C GLN A 137 -11.85 -7.18 7.78
N THR A 138 -10.98 -7.90 7.09
CA THR A 138 -10.48 -9.21 7.54
C THR A 138 -9.39 -9.06 8.60
N LEU A 139 -9.10 -10.17 9.28
CA LEU A 139 -7.95 -10.24 10.20
C LEU A 139 -6.62 -9.98 9.48
N PHE A 140 -6.50 -10.40 8.21
CA PHE A 140 -5.32 -10.14 7.41
C PHE A 140 -5.11 -8.63 7.20
N ALA A 141 -6.15 -7.89 6.78
CA ALA A 141 -6.07 -6.43 6.62
C ALA A 141 -5.71 -5.72 7.94
N SER A 142 -6.34 -6.14 9.04
CA SER A 142 -6.05 -5.58 10.37
C SER A 142 -4.59 -5.81 10.81
N GLN A 143 -4.03 -6.98 10.50
CA GLN A 143 -2.63 -7.30 10.80
C GLN A 143 -1.68 -6.54 9.87
N LEU A 144 -2.02 -6.43 8.58
CA LEU A 144 -1.24 -5.71 7.60
C LEU A 144 -0.99 -4.28 8.05
N MET A 145 -2.06 -3.54 8.34
CA MET A 145 -1.98 -2.14 8.76
C MET A 145 -1.24 -1.92 10.06
N ARG A 146 -1.29 -2.89 10.98
CA ARG A 146 -0.67 -2.77 12.30
C ARG A 146 0.83 -3.05 12.26
N TYR A 147 1.27 -3.96 11.41
CA TYR A 147 2.61 -4.54 11.49
C TYR A 147 3.51 -4.25 10.30
N ALA A 148 2.96 -4.03 9.10
CA ALA A 148 3.74 -3.63 7.94
C ALA A 148 3.84 -2.10 7.88
N ASP A 149 5.05 -1.55 7.85
CA ASP A 149 5.22 -0.10 7.63
C ASP A 149 4.86 0.30 6.20
N LEU A 150 5.15 -0.60 5.25
CA LEU A 150 4.89 -0.45 3.83
C LEU A 150 4.35 -1.77 3.27
N TYR A 151 3.51 -1.70 2.24
CA TYR A 151 3.05 -2.88 1.52
C TYR A 151 2.85 -2.56 0.04
N ALA A 152 3.06 -3.55 -0.83
CA ALA A 152 2.80 -3.42 -2.25
C ALA A 152 2.59 -4.80 -2.91
N ALA A 153 2.15 -4.81 -4.16
CA ALA A 153 2.02 -6.03 -4.95
C ALA A 153 3.38 -6.66 -5.26
N SER A 154 4.41 -5.83 -5.45
CA SER A 154 5.78 -6.25 -5.72
C SER A 154 6.78 -5.31 -5.07
N PHE A 155 7.94 -5.83 -4.68
CA PHE A 155 9.07 -5.02 -4.20
C PHE A 155 9.66 -4.16 -5.32
N LEU A 156 9.41 -4.49 -6.60
CA LEU A 156 9.86 -3.69 -7.74
C LEU A 156 9.28 -2.28 -7.74
N ASN A 157 8.19 -2.04 -6.99
CA ASN A 157 7.60 -0.71 -6.86
C ASN A 157 8.60 0.31 -6.29
N PHE A 158 9.62 -0.10 -5.54
CA PHE A 158 10.67 0.79 -5.06
C PHE A 158 11.48 1.44 -6.19
N LEU A 159 11.58 0.82 -7.37
CA LEU A 159 12.31 1.38 -8.50
C LEU A 159 11.70 2.68 -9.02
N TYR A 160 10.42 2.93 -8.72
CA TYR A 160 9.73 4.17 -9.09
C TYR A 160 9.98 5.32 -8.11
N TYR A 161 10.68 5.07 -7.00
CA TYR A 161 10.97 6.06 -5.95
C TYR A 161 12.48 6.28 -5.82
N PRO A 162 12.92 7.53 -5.54
CA PRO A 162 14.33 7.78 -5.22
C PRO A 162 14.70 7.16 -3.86
N PHE A 163 15.97 6.80 -3.67
CA PHE A 163 16.44 6.24 -2.38
C PHE A 163 16.30 7.20 -1.19
N SER A 164 16.20 8.51 -1.44
CA SER A 164 15.97 9.54 -0.42
C SER A 164 14.48 9.85 -0.20
N TYR A 165 13.56 9.00 -0.67
CA TYR A 165 12.13 9.22 -0.53
C TYR A 165 11.67 9.04 0.92
N LEU A 166 10.81 9.95 1.38
CA LEU A 166 10.19 9.88 2.70
C LEU A 166 8.73 9.42 2.55
N PHE A 167 8.47 8.16 2.86
CA PHE A 167 7.10 7.64 2.94
C PHE A 167 6.36 8.27 4.12
N ARG A 168 5.16 8.81 3.87
CA ARG A 168 4.34 9.51 4.87
C ARG A 168 2.93 8.91 4.93
N ALA A 169 2.51 8.50 6.11
CA ALA A 169 1.12 8.19 6.41
C ALA A 169 0.47 9.40 7.13
N PRO A 170 -0.82 9.68 6.90
CA PRO A 170 -1.53 10.67 7.69
C PRO A 170 -1.57 10.26 9.18
N PRO A 171 -1.60 11.22 10.12
CA PRO A 171 -1.69 10.92 11.54
C PRO A 171 -3.03 10.23 11.86
N VAL A 172 -2.98 9.17 12.66
CA VAL A 172 -4.18 8.49 13.17
C VAL A 172 -4.73 9.29 14.34
N LEU A 173 -5.90 9.88 14.16
CA LEU A 173 -6.60 10.63 15.20
C LEU A 173 -7.55 9.70 15.97
N MET A 174 -7.65 9.90 17.28
CA MET A 174 -8.68 9.27 18.10
C MET A 174 -10.04 9.90 17.81
N ALA A 175 -11.14 9.19 18.07
CA ALA A 175 -12.49 9.65 17.73
C ALA A 175 -12.81 11.05 18.28
N HIS A 176 -12.41 11.35 19.52
CA HIS A 176 -12.62 12.65 20.16
C HIS A 176 -11.74 13.78 19.60
N GLU A 177 -10.62 13.46 18.94
CA GLU A 177 -9.75 14.43 18.29
C GLU A 177 -10.31 14.85 16.93
N SER A 178 -11.08 13.96 16.28
CA SER A 178 -11.66 14.21 14.96
C SER A 178 -12.88 15.15 14.97
N THR A 179 -13.56 15.28 16.11
CA THR A 179 -14.76 16.12 16.27
C THR A 179 -14.46 17.58 16.57
N VAL A 180 -13.20 17.91 16.87
CA VAL A 180 -12.80 19.28 17.24
C VAL A 180 -12.15 19.93 16.03
N GLU A 181 -12.91 20.75 15.30
CA GLU A 181 -12.30 21.66 14.34
C GLU A 181 -11.44 22.66 15.09
N HIS A 182 -10.12 22.61 14.87
CA HIS A 182 -9.23 23.66 15.32
C HIS A 182 -9.44 24.91 14.44
N SER A 183 -10.41 25.75 14.79
CA SER A 183 -10.53 27.11 14.28
C SER A 183 -9.20 27.83 14.56
N ARG A 184 -8.38 28.04 13.52
CA ARG A 184 -7.15 28.82 13.65
C ARG A 184 -7.56 30.29 13.89
N PRO A 185 -7.24 30.91 15.03
CA PRO A 185 -7.32 32.36 15.13
C PRO A 185 -6.26 32.95 14.20
N ASP A 186 -6.63 34.01 13.49
CA ASP A 186 -5.81 34.80 12.56
C ASP A 186 -4.31 34.79 12.89
N ALA A 187 -3.52 34.15 12.03
CA ALA A 187 -2.08 34.38 11.96
C ALA A 187 -1.83 35.31 10.76
N GLY A 188 -1.70 36.60 11.07
CA GLY A 188 -1.29 37.63 10.13
C GLY A 188 0.02 37.27 9.42
N GLU A 189 0.01 37.53 8.11
CA GLU A 189 1.14 37.93 7.26
C GLU A 189 2.52 37.34 7.57
N MET A 190 2.76 36.06 7.24
CA MET A 190 4.04 35.56 6.68
C MET A 190 3.93 34.06 6.35
N GLY A 191 3.10 33.66 5.38
CA GLY A 191 2.97 32.22 5.07
C GLY A 191 1.93 31.79 4.04
N THR A 192 1.43 32.73 3.23
CA THR A 192 0.32 32.49 2.28
C THR A 192 0.66 31.51 1.16
N GLY A 193 1.95 31.27 0.87
CA GLY A 193 2.37 30.29 -0.13
C GLY A 193 2.24 28.83 0.34
N LEU A 194 2.74 28.52 1.54
CA LEU A 194 2.79 27.15 2.06
C LEU A 194 1.42 26.65 2.53
N SER A 195 0.62 27.51 3.16
CA SER A 195 -0.73 27.15 3.60
C SER A 195 -1.69 26.95 2.43
N ALA A 196 -1.65 27.83 1.41
CA ALA A 196 -2.46 27.67 0.21
C ALA A 196 -2.00 26.53 -0.71
N TRP A 197 -0.70 26.18 -0.68
CA TRP A 197 -0.17 25.03 -1.40
C TRP A 197 -0.51 23.70 -0.70
N LEU A 198 -0.43 23.65 0.64
CA LEU A 198 -0.90 22.50 1.43
C LEU A 198 -2.42 22.33 1.36
N ALA A 199 -3.20 23.42 1.35
CA ALA A 199 -4.65 23.37 1.19
C ALA A 199 -5.07 22.88 -0.22
N ARG A 200 -4.37 23.30 -1.28
CA ARG A 200 -4.62 22.81 -2.65
C ARG A 200 -4.29 21.34 -2.85
N ARG A 201 -3.34 20.77 -2.10
CA ARG A 201 -3.09 19.32 -2.07
C ARG A 201 -4.00 18.56 -1.10
N GLY A 202 -4.45 19.18 -0.02
CA GLY A 202 -5.39 18.59 0.94
C GLY A 202 -6.83 18.49 0.40
N GLN A 203 -7.25 19.39 -0.49
CA GLN A 203 -8.61 19.37 -1.06
C GLN A 203 -8.85 18.28 -2.11
N ALA A 204 -7.81 17.62 -2.64
CA ALA A 204 -7.99 16.45 -3.51
C ALA A 204 -8.39 15.17 -2.73
N GLY A 205 -8.46 15.22 -1.40
CA GLY A 205 -8.85 14.07 -0.55
C GLY A 205 -9.89 14.39 0.53
N GLN A 206 -10.45 15.60 0.54
CA GLN A 206 -11.38 16.03 1.60
C GLN A 206 -12.84 15.82 1.18
N GLN A 207 -13.23 14.57 0.95
CA GLN A 207 -14.65 14.20 0.89
C GLN A 207 -14.89 12.73 1.27
N VAL A 208 -14.36 12.29 2.42
CA VAL A 208 -14.90 11.10 3.11
C VAL A 208 -14.77 11.29 4.62
N GLY A 209 -15.79 11.92 5.22
CA GLY A 209 -16.05 11.74 6.64
C GLY A 209 -16.70 10.37 6.82
N GLY A 210 -15.98 9.43 7.45
CA GLY A 210 -16.45 8.07 7.67
C GLY A 210 -15.41 7.03 7.26
N THR A 211 -14.60 6.60 8.23
CA THR A 211 -13.79 5.35 8.22
C THR A 211 -13.01 5.03 6.94
N GLY A 212 -11.70 5.31 6.93
CA GLY A 212 -10.76 4.62 6.04
C GLY A 212 -9.57 5.46 5.58
N LEU A 213 -8.58 5.64 6.46
CA LEU A 213 -7.23 6.15 6.11
C LEU A 213 -6.42 5.20 5.20
N GLU A 214 -7.02 4.10 4.76
CA GLU A 214 -6.35 2.96 4.12
C GLU A 214 -6.14 3.14 2.61
N HIS A 215 -6.82 4.10 2.01
CA HIS A 215 -6.82 4.29 0.57
C HIS A 215 -5.57 4.97 0.02
N LEU A 216 -4.91 5.83 0.78
CA LEU A 216 -3.94 6.77 0.20
C LEU A 216 -2.60 6.13 -0.19
N LEU A 217 -2.07 5.18 0.59
CA LEU A 217 -0.74 4.62 0.31
C LEU A 217 -0.76 3.55 -0.80
N ALA A 218 -1.82 2.74 -0.90
CA ALA A 218 -1.99 1.81 -2.02
C ALA A 218 -2.29 2.55 -3.34
N TRP A 219 -3.09 3.62 -3.27
CA TRP A 219 -3.49 4.42 -4.44
C TRP A 219 -2.35 5.29 -5.00
N GLU A 220 -1.49 5.88 -4.15
CA GLU A 220 -0.31 6.64 -4.60
C GLU A 220 0.71 5.78 -5.36
N CYS A 221 0.81 4.47 -5.07
CA CYS A 221 1.68 3.55 -5.82
C CYS A 221 1.22 3.33 -7.27
N GLN A 222 -0.10 3.27 -7.52
CA GLN A 222 -0.63 2.90 -8.84
C GLN A 222 -0.85 4.11 -9.77
N HIS A 223 -1.15 5.30 -9.25
CA HIS A 223 -1.38 6.49 -10.10
C HIS A 223 -0.16 6.96 -10.89
N ARG A 224 1.04 6.45 -10.57
CA ARG A 224 2.25 6.63 -11.38
C ARG A 224 2.48 5.53 -12.43
N VAL A 225 1.85 4.37 -12.28
CA VAL A 225 1.92 3.24 -13.23
C VAL A 225 1.06 3.52 -14.48
N HIS A 226 0.00 4.32 -14.33
CA HIS A 226 -0.86 4.78 -15.43
C HIS A 226 -0.46 6.17 -15.99
N CYS A 227 0.84 6.47 -16.09
CA CYS A 227 1.30 7.46 -17.07
C CYS A 227 1.31 6.79 -18.45
N PRO A 228 0.52 7.24 -19.44
CA PRO A 228 0.65 6.72 -20.79
C PRO A 228 1.98 7.24 -21.34
N LEU A 229 3.00 6.36 -21.39
CA LEU A 229 4.12 6.54 -22.30
C LEU A 229 3.58 6.42 -23.73
N SER A 230 2.92 7.48 -24.19
CA SER A 230 2.66 7.71 -25.59
C SER A 230 3.96 8.17 -26.24
N HIS A 231 4.46 7.32 -27.14
CA HIS A 231 5.38 7.60 -28.25
C HIS A 231 6.68 8.36 -27.96
N SER A 232 7.81 7.64 -28.11
CA SER A 232 8.93 8.15 -28.92
C SER A 232 9.74 6.99 -29.53
N PRO A 233 10.13 7.07 -30.81
CA PRO A 233 10.78 6.00 -31.55
C PRO A 233 12.30 6.10 -31.38
N LEU A 234 12.91 5.12 -30.73
CA LEU A 234 14.37 4.97 -30.72
C LEU A 234 14.72 3.49 -30.63
N SER A 235 14.43 2.76 -31.71
CA SER A 235 15.04 1.45 -31.97
C SER A 235 15.06 1.18 -33.48
N GLN A 236 15.81 2.00 -34.21
CA GLN A 236 16.36 1.66 -35.53
C GLN A 236 17.70 2.40 -35.68
N ALA A 237 18.75 1.89 -35.04
CA ALA A 237 20.14 2.24 -35.36
C ALA A 237 21.08 1.29 -34.59
N ALA A 238 21.21 0.05 -35.05
CA ALA A 238 22.43 -0.77 -34.89
C ALA A 238 22.19 -2.13 -35.55
N GLY A 239 22.80 -2.35 -36.72
CA GLY A 239 22.74 -3.65 -37.39
C GLY A 239 23.08 -3.59 -38.88
N GLY A 240 24.10 -2.83 -39.26
CA GLY A 240 24.68 -2.87 -40.60
C GLY A 240 26.17 -3.18 -40.47
N LEU A 241 26.54 -4.44 -40.62
CA LEU A 241 27.88 -4.83 -41.06
C LEU A 241 27.75 -6.15 -41.82
N GLN A 242 28.22 -6.10 -43.06
CA GLN A 242 28.28 -7.18 -44.05
C GLN A 242 29.20 -8.31 -43.57
N ASP A 243 28.89 -9.54 -43.95
CA ASP A 243 29.94 -10.41 -44.47
C ASP A 243 29.39 -11.38 -45.53
N SER A 244 30.23 -11.63 -46.51
CA SER A 244 29.96 -12.21 -47.83
C SER A 244 30.72 -13.52 -48.01
N SER A 245 30.03 -14.60 -48.38
CA SER A 245 30.54 -15.76 -49.13
C SER A 245 29.32 -16.61 -49.56
N GLY A 246 29.01 -16.77 -50.85
CA GLY A 246 29.68 -17.69 -51.79
C GLY A 246 29.06 -19.10 -51.61
N GLU A 247 27.95 -19.40 -52.30
CA GLU A 247 27.87 -20.33 -53.46
C GLU A 247 28.23 -21.79 -53.13
N GLU A 248 27.25 -22.70 -53.23
CA GLU A 248 27.35 -23.96 -53.99
C GLU A 248 25.97 -24.65 -54.06
N ASP A 249 25.47 -24.79 -55.29
CA ASP A 249 24.37 -25.65 -55.71
C ASP A 249 24.81 -27.13 -55.66
N ASP A 250 23.92 -28.04 -55.26
CA ASP A 250 23.93 -29.42 -55.79
C ASP A 250 22.50 -29.98 -55.83
N ASP A 251 22.23 -30.62 -56.95
CA ASP A 251 20.99 -31.16 -57.48
C ASP A 251 20.59 -32.49 -56.79
N GLY A 252 19.35 -32.93 -57.01
CA GLY A 252 19.09 -34.38 -57.07
C GLY A 252 17.89 -34.90 -56.27
N GLU A 253 16.74 -34.93 -56.95
CA GLU A 253 15.96 -36.15 -57.22
C GLU A 253 15.51 -37.05 -56.04
N ALA A 254 14.20 -37.03 -55.74
CA ALA A 254 13.26 -38.17 -55.83
C ALA A 254 11.87 -37.79 -55.27
#